data_AF-A0A8J4U857-F1
#
_entry.id   AF-A0A8J4U857-F1
#
_cell.length_a   1.000
_cell.length_b   1.000
_cell.length_c   1.000
_cell.angle_alpha   90.00
_cell.angle_beta   90.00
_cell.angle_gamma   90.00
#
_symmetry.space_group_name_H-M   'P 1'
#
loop_
_entity.id
_entity.type
_entity.pdbx_description
1 polymer ?
#
loop_
_entity_poly.entity_id
_entity_poly.type
_entity_poly.pdbx_seq_one_letter_code
_entity_poly.pdbx_strand_id
1 'polypeptide(L)'
;LTGFQIPPPVTSTGSVFSLRLTSDFAVSAHGFKIYYEELQSSSCGNPGVPPKGILYGTRFNVGDKIRYSCVSGYVLDGHPQLTCVTNAGNAAVWDFPVPICRGSFKQAVMSEYEINTTAPPRRYFCRRGRFWKVPTLKRGNCFFS
;
A
#
# COMPACT_ATOMS: atom_id res chain seq x y z
N LEU A 1 6.40 15.50 5.58
CA LEU A 1 7.13 14.49 4.79
C LEU A 1 8.60 14.79 4.94
N THR A 2 9.32 14.00 5.73
CA THR A 2 10.77 14.14 5.94
C THR A 2 11.42 12.80 5.60
N GLY A 3 12.60 12.82 5.00
CA GLY A 3 13.36 11.62 4.61
C GLY A 3 13.71 11.55 3.13
N PHE A 4 14.34 10.43 2.73
CA PHE A 4 14.87 10.18 1.38
C PHE A 4 13.88 9.45 0.46
N GLN A 5 12.64 9.25 0.89
CA GLN A 5 11.64 8.50 0.13
C GLN A 5 10.69 9.44 -0.60
N ILE A 6 10.51 9.19 -1.91
CA ILE A 6 9.61 9.97 -2.77
C ILE A 6 8.17 9.77 -2.27
N PRO A 7 7.44 10.85 -1.95
CA PRO A 7 6.05 10.75 -1.52
C PRO A 7 5.14 10.29 -2.68
N PRO A 8 3.97 9.74 -2.38
CA PRO A 8 2.93 9.53 -3.39
C PRO A 8 2.58 10.86 -4.09
N PRO A 9 2.18 10.82 -5.38
CA PRO A 9 1.60 11.97 -6.07
C PRO A 9 0.41 12.52 -5.29
N VAL A 10 0.26 13.85 -5.34
CA VAL A 10 -0.84 14.55 -4.68
C VAL A 10 -1.67 15.23 -5.75
N THR A 11 -2.96 14.94 -5.77
CA THR A 11 -3.94 15.55 -6.66
C THR A 11 -4.78 16.57 -5.90
N SER A 12 -4.70 17.84 -6.32
CA SER A 12 -5.57 18.91 -5.79
C SER A 12 -6.94 18.85 -6.44
N THR A 13 -8.00 19.07 -5.68
CA THR A 13 -9.37 19.23 -6.19
C THR A 13 -9.71 20.67 -6.56
N GLY A 14 -8.80 21.62 -6.30
CA GLY A 14 -8.96 23.04 -6.61
C GLY A 14 -7.89 23.57 -7.57
N SER A 15 -8.13 24.76 -8.13
CA SER A 15 -7.24 25.43 -9.09
C SER A 15 -5.95 25.99 -8.49
N VAL A 16 -5.81 26.00 -7.16
CA VAL A 16 -4.64 26.52 -6.45
C VAL A 16 -4.01 25.43 -5.60
N PHE A 17 -2.71 25.22 -5.78
CA PHE A 17 -1.90 24.31 -4.98
C PHE A 17 -0.70 25.06 -4.38
N SER A 18 -0.60 25.10 -3.05
CA SER A 18 0.47 25.82 -2.34
C SER A 18 1.43 24.84 -1.68
N LEU A 19 2.71 24.92 -2.07
CA LEU A 19 3.79 24.11 -1.49
C LEU A 19 4.69 24.98 -0.61
N ARG A 20 4.88 24.57 0.64
CA ARG A 20 5.82 25.22 1.58
C ARG A 20 6.95 24.27 1.97
N LEU A 21 8.17 24.75 1.78
CA LEU A 21 9.40 23.99 2.01
C LEU A 21 10.20 24.70 3.09
N THR A 22 10.63 23.96 4.11
CA THR A 22 11.36 24.52 5.24
C THR A 22 12.58 23.65 5.50
N SER A 23 13.76 24.26 5.53
CA SER A 23 15.04 23.61 5.85
C SER A 23 15.69 24.38 7.00
N ASP A 24 16.26 23.67 7.96
CA ASP A 24 17.21 24.22 8.92
C ASP A 24 18.64 24.09 8.36
N PHE A 25 19.51 25.06 8.66
CA PHE A 25 20.87 25.16 8.10
C PHE A 25 21.84 24.04 8.57
N ALA A 26 21.35 23.03 9.30
CA ALA A 26 22.16 22.03 9.97
C ALA A 26 22.64 20.87 9.06
N VAL A 27 22.02 20.68 7.88
CA VAL A 27 22.35 19.57 6.97
C VAL A 27 22.27 20.01 5.50
N SER A 28 23.34 19.75 4.75
CA SER A 28 23.33 19.86 3.28
C SER A 28 22.93 18.52 2.67
N ALA A 29 21.82 18.50 1.94
CA ALA A 29 21.35 17.33 1.19
C ALA A 29 21.05 17.70 -0.26
N HIS A 30 21.13 16.72 -1.15
CA HIS A 30 20.59 16.85 -2.50
C HIS A 30 19.08 17.06 -2.34
N GLY A 31 18.56 18.25 -2.69
CA GLY A 31 17.19 18.67 -2.38
C GLY A 31 16.08 17.82 -3.02
N PHE A 32 15.12 18.43 -3.70
CA PHE A 32 14.01 17.68 -4.29
C PHE A 32 13.67 18.28 -5.67
N LYS A 33 13.18 17.43 -6.58
CA LYS A 33 12.69 17.82 -7.90
C LYS A 33 11.22 17.40 -8.00
N ILE A 34 10.35 18.32 -8.40
CA ILE A 34 8.91 18.09 -8.53
C ILE A 34 8.51 18.33 -9.97
N TYR A 35 7.59 17.51 -10.46
CA TYR A 35 6.87 17.72 -11.71
C TYR A 35 5.40 17.92 -11.39
N TYR A 36 4.76 18.87 -12.05
CA TYR A 36 3.33 19.13 -11.92
C TYR A 36 2.67 19.04 -13.30
N GLU A 37 1.39 18.65 -13.31
CA GLU A 37 0.55 18.60 -14.49
C GLU A 37 -0.83 19.14 -14.14
N GLU A 38 -1.48 19.80 -15.10
CA GLU A 38 -2.87 20.25 -14.96
C GLU A 38 -3.79 19.08 -15.32
N LEU A 39 -4.69 18.72 -14.40
CA LEU A 39 -5.65 17.66 -14.61
C LEU A 39 -6.94 18.21 -15.20
N GLN A 40 -7.41 17.57 -16.28
CA GLN A 40 -8.75 17.83 -16.80
C GLN A 40 -9.79 17.36 -15.78
N SER A 41 -10.95 18.02 -15.72
CA SER A 41 -12.04 17.65 -14.80
C SER A 41 -12.55 16.21 -14.99
N SER A 42 -12.31 15.62 -16.16
CA SER A 42 -12.62 14.24 -16.52
C SER A 42 -11.53 13.22 -16.17
N SER A 43 -10.43 13.64 -15.53
CA SER A 43 -9.31 12.77 -15.15
C SER A 43 -9.09 12.78 -13.65
N CYS A 44 -9.00 11.59 -13.05
CA CYS A 44 -8.70 11.43 -11.64
C CYS A 44 -7.22 11.70 -11.30
N GLY A 45 -6.37 11.87 -12.32
CA GLY A 45 -4.92 11.98 -12.18
C GLY A 45 -4.27 10.68 -11.72
N ASN A 46 -2.95 10.60 -11.81
CA ASN A 46 -2.21 9.42 -11.38
C ASN A 46 -2.21 9.32 -9.84
N PRO A 47 -2.87 8.31 -9.25
CA PRO A 47 -2.89 8.13 -7.80
C PRO A 47 -1.54 7.70 -7.21
N GLY A 48 -0.60 7.31 -8.08
CA GLY A 48 0.74 6.88 -7.73
C GLY A 48 0.85 5.43 -7.33
N VAL A 49 2.08 5.03 -7.03
CA VAL A 49 2.41 3.65 -6.70
C VAL A 49 2.93 3.59 -5.26
N PRO A 50 2.33 2.76 -4.38
CA PRO A 50 2.82 2.61 -3.03
C PRO A 50 4.19 1.94 -3.03
N PRO A 51 5.02 2.14 -1.99
CA PRO A 51 6.30 1.45 -1.86
C PRO A 51 6.13 -0.06 -1.96
N LYS A 52 6.95 -0.72 -2.79
CA LYS A 52 6.87 -2.18 -3.06
C LYS A 52 5.57 -2.61 -3.77
N GLY A 53 4.80 -1.66 -4.29
CA GLY A 53 3.65 -1.87 -5.16
C GLY A 53 4.00 -1.81 -6.63
N ILE A 54 3.09 -2.34 -7.45
CA ILE A 54 3.09 -2.33 -8.90
C ILE A 54 1.70 -1.87 -9.31
N LEU A 55 1.63 -0.89 -10.21
CA LEU A 55 0.39 -0.36 -10.76
C LEU A 55 0.23 -0.86 -12.20
N TYR A 56 -0.95 -1.40 -12.50
CA TYR A 56 -1.38 -1.79 -13.84
C TYR A 56 -2.49 -0.85 -14.30
N GLY A 57 -2.26 -0.18 -15.41
CA GLY A 57 -3.16 0.81 -15.99
C GLY A 57 -2.40 2.08 -16.35
N THR A 58 -2.66 2.60 -17.54
CA THR A 58 -2.00 3.81 -18.08
C THR A 58 -3.00 4.92 -18.38
N ARG A 59 -4.29 4.69 -18.11
CA ARG A 59 -5.38 5.62 -18.35
C ARG A 59 -6.08 5.92 -17.03
N PHE A 60 -6.41 7.18 -16.82
CA PHE A 60 -6.91 7.71 -15.54
C PHE A 60 -8.16 8.58 -15.73
N ASN A 61 -8.90 8.37 -16.83
CA ASN A 61 -10.11 9.11 -17.13
C ASN A 61 -11.33 8.48 -16.43
N VAL A 62 -12.42 9.23 -16.29
CA VAL A 62 -13.68 8.72 -15.74
C VAL A 62 -14.11 7.45 -16.49
N GLY A 63 -14.37 6.38 -15.72
CA GLY A 63 -14.72 5.05 -16.22
C GLY A 63 -13.54 4.09 -16.32
N ASP A 64 -12.30 4.59 -16.33
CA ASP A 64 -11.10 3.75 -16.35
C ASP A 64 -10.89 3.04 -15.00
N LYS A 65 -10.26 1.86 -15.08
CA LYS A 65 -9.94 1.02 -13.94
C LYS A 65 -8.46 0.71 -13.92
N ILE A 66 -7.86 0.84 -12.74
CA ILE A 66 -6.46 0.52 -12.50
C ILE A 66 -6.36 -0.56 -11.43
N ARG A 67 -5.31 -1.37 -11.48
CA ARG A 67 -5.10 -2.47 -10.55
C ARG A 67 -3.74 -2.38 -9.89
N TYR A 68 -3.66 -2.72 -8.62
CA TYR A 68 -2.44 -2.81 -7.86
C TYR A 68 -2.07 -4.26 -7.55
N SER A 69 -0.77 -4.55 -7.57
CA SER A 69 -0.18 -5.72 -6.94
C SER A 69 1.03 -5.33 -6.12
N CYS A 70 1.52 -6.25 -5.29
CA CYS A 70 2.79 -6.08 -4.58
C CYS A 70 3.86 -6.97 -5.19
N VAL A 71 5.12 -6.60 -5.01
CA VAL A 71 6.27 -7.45 -5.34
C VAL A 71 6.28 -8.72 -4.47
N SER A 72 7.01 -9.76 -4.89
CA SER A 72 7.11 -11.03 -4.17
C SER A 72 7.49 -10.83 -2.69
N GLY A 73 6.76 -11.49 -1.79
CA GLY A 73 6.98 -11.37 -0.34
C GLY A 73 6.22 -10.20 0.32
N TYR A 74 5.33 -9.54 -0.41
CA TYR A 74 4.44 -8.50 0.11
C TYR A 74 2.99 -8.83 -0.27
N VAL A 75 2.06 -8.53 0.63
CA VAL A 75 0.62 -8.68 0.44
C VAL A 75 -0.02 -7.29 0.40
N LEU A 76 -0.94 -7.13 -0.53
CA LEU A 76 -1.69 -5.89 -0.72
C LEU A 76 -2.75 -5.76 0.39
N ASP A 77 -2.74 -4.63 1.07
CA ASP A 77 -3.70 -4.26 2.11
C ASP A 77 -4.56 -3.11 1.60
N GLY A 78 -5.85 -3.38 1.36
CA GLY A 78 -6.80 -2.45 0.75
C GLY A 78 -7.41 -2.99 -0.54
N HIS A 79 -7.98 -2.09 -1.35
CA HIS A 79 -8.64 -2.45 -2.60
C HIS A 79 -7.59 -2.70 -3.71
N PRO A 80 -7.59 -3.88 -4.35
CA PRO A 80 -6.64 -4.19 -5.41
C PRO A 80 -6.97 -3.48 -6.72
N GLN A 81 -8.17 -2.92 -6.87
CA GLN A 81 -8.61 -2.23 -8.07
C GLN A 81 -9.29 -0.93 -7.69
N LEU A 82 -8.93 0.15 -8.37
CA LEU A 82 -9.52 1.48 -8.25
C LEU A 82 -10.22 1.83 -9.57
N THR A 83 -11.36 2.50 -9.47
CA THR A 83 -12.15 3.00 -10.60
C THR A 83 -12.24 4.52 -10.51
N CYS A 84 -11.97 5.20 -11.63
CA CYS A 84 -12.15 6.64 -11.71
C CYS A 84 -13.65 6.93 -11.90
N VAL A 85 -14.25 7.61 -10.93
CA VAL A 85 -15.69 7.92 -10.90
C VAL A 85 -15.92 9.41 -10.82
N THR A 86 -17.06 9.88 -11.31
CA THR A 86 -17.46 11.28 -11.17
C THR A 86 -18.25 11.44 -9.88
N ASN A 87 -17.79 12.32 -8.99
CA ASN A 87 -18.53 12.69 -7.78
C ASN A 87 -19.68 13.68 -8.09
N ALA A 88 -20.55 13.91 -7.10
CA ALA A 88 -21.70 14.82 -7.23
C ALA A 88 -21.35 16.26 -7.65
N GLY A 89 -20.10 16.69 -7.47
CA GLY A 89 -19.58 17.99 -7.91
C GLY A 89 -18.98 18.01 -9.33
N ASN A 90 -19.26 17.03 -10.18
CA ASN A 90 -18.67 16.85 -11.53
C ASN A 90 -17.13 16.75 -11.54
N ALA A 91 -16.53 16.41 -10.40
CA ALA A 91 -15.10 16.17 -10.28
C ALA A 91 -14.79 14.67 -10.41
N ALA A 92 -13.81 14.32 -11.22
CA ALA A 92 -13.27 12.97 -11.30
C ALA A 92 -12.47 12.64 -10.02
N VAL A 93 -12.84 11.55 -9.34
CA VAL A 93 -12.16 11.05 -8.14
C VAL A 93 -11.99 9.53 -8.20
N TRP A 94 -10.97 9.02 -7.53
CA TRP A 94 -10.84 7.58 -7.30
C TRP A 94 -11.86 7.10 -6.27
N ASP A 95 -12.51 5.97 -6.54
CA ASP A 95 -13.47 5.32 -5.65
C ASP A 95 -12.84 4.87 -4.31
N PHE A 96 -11.59 4.43 -4.34
CA PHE A 96 -10.82 3.99 -3.18
C PHE A 96 -9.45 4.67 -3.07
N PRO A 97 -8.89 4.78 -1.86
CA PRO A 97 -7.52 5.27 -1.67
C PRO A 97 -6.50 4.23 -2.15
N VAL A 98 -5.27 4.70 -2.41
CA VAL A 98 -4.13 3.85 -2.81
C VAL A 98 -3.86 2.79 -1.73
N PRO A 99 -3.79 1.49 -2.08
CA PRO A 99 -3.54 0.42 -1.13
C PRO A 99 -2.08 0.43 -0.64
N ILE A 100 -1.80 -0.31 0.44
CA ILE A 100 -0.46 -0.40 1.04
C ILE A 100 0.09 -1.82 0.88
N CYS A 101 1.33 -1.96 0.44
CA CYS A 101 2.01 -3.26 0.41
C CYS A 101 2.68 -3.54 1.76
N ARG A 102 2.15 -4.53 2.49
CA ARG A 102 2.71 -5.00 3.76
C ARG A 102 3.55 -6.25 3.52
N GLY A 103 4.71 -6.34 4.16
CA GLY A 103 5.55 -7.53 4.07
C GLY A 103 4.76 -8.76 4.53
N SER A 104 4.62 -9.75 3.66
CA SER A 104 4.11 -11.05 4.09
C SER A 104 5.22 -11.70 4.88
N PHE A 105 5.11 -11.68 6.21
CA PHE A 105 5.76 -12.72 6.98
C PHE A 105 5.21 -14.02 6.40
N LYS A 106 6.06 -14.83 5.75
CA LYS A 106 5.71 -16.19 5.38
C LYS A 106 5.05 -16.78 6.63
N GLN A 107 3.74 -17.01 6.58
CA GLN A 107 3.11 -17.82 7.60
C GLN A 107 3.86 -19.14 7.53
N ALA A 108 4.43 -19.58 8.65
CA ALA A 108 4.92 -20.93 8.76
C ALA A 108 3.71 -21.82 8.44
N VAL A 109 3.68 -22.36 7.23
CA VAL A 109 2.74 -23.41 6.87
C VAL A 109 3.17 -24.60 7.71
N MET A 110 2.29 -25.09 8.57
CA MET A 110 2.52 -26.39 9.20
C MET A 110 2.66 -27.41 8.08
N SER A 111 3.86 -27.95 7.90
CA SER A 111 4.01 -29.25 7.25
C SER A 111 3.11 -30.21 7.99
N GLU A 112 2.23 -30.82 7.24
CA GLU A 112 1.17 -31.73 7.65
C GLU A 112 1.65 -32.72 8.74
N TYR A 113 1.10 -32.59 9.96
CA TYR A 113 0.92 -33.72 10.86
C TYR A 113 -0.36 -33.47 11.67
N GLU A 114 -1.39 -34.18 11.22
CA GLU A 114 -2.67 -34.52 11.83
C GLU A 114 -2.93 -33.99 13.25
N ILE A 115 -4.01 -33.22 13.43
CA ILE A 115 -5.12 -33.65 14.29
C ILE A 115 -6.42 -33.13 13.66
N ASN A 116 -7.25 -34.06 13.20
CA ASN A 116 -8.63 -33.87 12.74
C ASN A 116 -9.41 -32.98 13.72
N THR A 117 -9.45 -31.66 13.49
CA THR A 117 -10.22 -30.72 14.31
C THR A 117 -10.94 -29.76 13.38
N THR A 118 -12.27 -29.80 13.44
CA THR A 118 -13.24 -28.95 12.74
C THR A 118 -13.21 -27.48 13.21
N ALA A 119 -12.01 -26.91 13.43
CA ALA A 119 -11.84 -25.55 13.93
C ALA A 119 -11.27 -24.61 12.84
N PRO A 120 -11.79 -23.37 12.70
CA PRO A 120 -11.37 -22.42 11.68
C PRO A 120 -9.89 -22.01 11.83
N PRO A 121 -9.22 -21.57 10.75
CA PRO A 121 -7.77 -21.37 10.74
C PRO A 121 -7.35 -20.29 11.74
N ARG A 122 -6.67 -20.70 12.81
CA ARG A 122 -6.14 -19.77 13.82
C ARG A 122 -4.85 -19.14 13.31
N ARG A 123 -4.73 -17.81 13.44
CA ARG A 123 -3.52 -17.05 13.09
C ARG A 123 -2.42 -17.35 14.12
N TYR A 124 -1.32 -17.97 13.69
CA TYR A 124 -0.13 -18.17 14.52
C TYR A 124 0.96 -17.15 14.14
N PHE A 125 1.63 -16.58 15.15
CA PHE A 125 2.79 -15.68 14.96
C PHE A 125 4.09 -16.41 15.34
N CYS A 126 5.05 -16.45 14.40
CA CYS A 126 6.40 -16.96 14.64
C CYS A 126 7.40 -15.80 14.69
N ARG A 127 8.09 -15.62 15.82
CA ARG A 127 9.13 -14.59 16.00
C ARG A 127 10.39 -15.25 16.54
N ARG A 128 11.52 -15.13 15.81
CA ARG A 128 12.81 -15.78 16.16
C ARG A 128 12.70 -17.31 16.38
N GLY A 129 11.98 -18.01 15.51
CA GLY A 129 11.84 -19.48 15.57
C GLY A 129 10.93 -20.01 16.68
N ARG A 130 10.17 -19.13 17.37
CA ARG A 130 9.24 -19.50 18.44
C ARG A 130 7.80 -19.07 18.14
N PHE A 131 6.87 -19.99 18.37
CA PHE A 131 5.43 -19.71 18.36
C PHE A 131 5.00 -18.97 19.62
N TRP A 132 4.03 -18.05 19.47
CA TRP A 132 3.26 -17.50 20.58
C TRP A 132 1.78 -17.88 20.41
N LYS A 133 1.30 -18.83 21.22
CA LYS A 133 -0.12 -19.21 21.33
C LYS A 133 -0.73 -18.42 22.49
N VAL A 134 -1.59 -17.45 22.20
CA VAL A 134 -2.39 -16.76 23.23
C VAL A 134 -3.73 -17.50 23.39
N PRO A 135 -4.14 -17.96 24.60
CA PRO A 135 -3.40 -18.44 25.76
C PRO A 135 -3.60 -19.97 25.92
N THR A 136 -2.55 -20.76 25.72
CA THR A 136 -2.35 -22.08 26.38
C THR A 136 -0.94 -22.52 26.01
N LEU A 137 -0.03 -22.30 26.96
CA LEU A 137 1.41 -22.48 26.84
C LEU A 137 1.75 -23.92 26.39
N LYS A 138 2.07 -24.12 25.10
CA LYS A 138 2.96 -25.22 24.68
C LYS A 138 4.09 -24.62 23.85
N ARG A 139 5.30 -24.67 24.41
CA ARG A 139 6.57 -24.32 23.74
C ARG A 139 6.76 -25.29 22.57
N GLY A 140 6.93 -24.77 21.36
CA GLY A 140 7.35 -25.53 20.18
C GLY A 140 8.33 -24.72 19.36
N ASN A 141 9.27 -25.39 18.70
CA ASN A 141 10.18 -24.80 17.72
C ASN A 141 9.51 -24.76 16.34
N CYS A 142 9.84 -23.75 15.54
CA CYS A 142 9.24 -23.52 14.24
C CYS A 142 10.35 -23.34 13.20
N PHE A 143 10.36 -24.14 12.14
CA PHE A 143 11.31 -24.01 11.03
C PHE A 143 10.66 -23.24 9.88
N PHE A 144 11.41 -22.30 9.31
CA PHE A 144 11.01 -21.62 8.08
C PHE A 144 11.47 -22.47 6.90
N SER A 145 10.54 -22.83 6.00
CA SER A 145 10.88 -23.34 4.67
C SER A 145 11.08 -22.21 3.66
#